data_AF-A0A7W1HHH3-F1
#
_entry.id   AF-A0A7W1HHH3-F1
#
_cell.length_a   1.000
_cell.length_b   1.000
_cell.length_c   1.000
_cell.angle_alpha   90.00
_cell.angle_beta   90.00
_cell.angle_gamma   90.00
#
_symmetry.space_group_name_H-M   'P 1'
#
loop_
_entity.id
_entity.type
_entity.pdbx_description
1 polymer ?
#
loop_
_entity_poly.entity_id
_entity_poly.type
_entity_poly.pdbx_seq_one_letter_code
_entity_poly.pdbx_strand_id
1 'polypeptide(L)'
;LADPVSAVRRRAAAIAARHPEIDLRGVLDDADPTVAEVAAWACGEHEVVADDVLARLVALAGGAETGTDALVRESAVAALGAIGDDRGLDAILAGTADRPAVRRRAVLALAPFVGPDHPRAGDVTAALAQALTDRDWQVRQAAEDVTPAAGGGR
;
A
#
# COMPACT_ATOMS: atom_id res chain seq x y z
N LEU A 1 22.58 -3.74 2.31
CA LEU A 1 21.33 -3.93 3.08
C LEU A 1 21.54 -4.60 4.44
N ALA A 2 22.68 -5.23 4.74
CA ALA A 2 22.94 -5.92 6.01
C ALA A 2 23.85 -5.14 7.00
N ASP A 3 23.89 -3.81 6.89
CA ASP A 3 24.72 -2.98 7.78
C ASP A 3 24.20 -3.07 9.22
N PRO A 4 25.07 -3.15 10.26
CA PRO A 4 24.62 -3.20 11.65
C PRO A 4 23.79 -1.97 12.07
N VAL A 5 24.00 -0.81 11.44
CA VAL A 5 23.31 0.43 11.75
C VAL A 5 22.02 0.54 10.94
N SER A 6 20.86 0.62 11.61
CA SER A 6 19.56 0.70 10.93
C SER A 6 19.40 1.93 10.06
N ALA A 7 19.98 3.07 10.45
CA ALA A 7 19.98 4.28 9.63
C ALA A 7 20.67 4.08 8.27
N VAL A 8 21.74 3.25 8.21
CA VAL A 8 22.44 2.92 6.96
C VAL A 8 21.58 1.97 6.12
N ARG A 9 20.97 0.95 6.73
CA ARG A 9 20.05 0.03 6.04
C ARG A 9 18.85 0.77 5.45
N ARG A 10 18.21 1.65 6.23
CA ARG A 10 17.11 2.51 5.80
C ARG A 10 17.51 3.39 4.63
N ARG A 11 18.69 4.03 4.69
CA ARG A 11 19.19 4.85 3.59
C ARG A 11 19.47 4.01 2.33
N ALA A 12 20.02 2.81 2.50
CA ALA A 12 20.26 1.89 1.39
C ALA A 12 18.94 1.43 0.74
N ALA A 13 17.91 1.09 1.53
CA ALA A 13 16.58 0.76 1.03
C ALA A 13 15.96 1.94 0.26
N ALA A 14 16.10 3.17 0.78
CA ALA A 14 15.60 4.37 0.09
C ALA A 14 16.28 4.60 -1.27
N ILE A 15 17.59 4.33 -1.38
CA ILE A 15 18.30 4.42 -2.66
C ILE A 15 17.82 3.32 -3.61
N ALA A 16 17.60 2.11 -3.10
CA ALA A 16 17.16 0.96 -3.88
C ALA A 16 15.79 1.13 -4.56
N ALA A 17 14.96 2.08 -4.14
CA ALA A 17 13.73 2.47 -4.84
C ALA A 17 13.96 2.79 -6.34
N ARG A 18 15.14 3.32 -6.68
CA ARG A 18 15.52 3.64 -8.07
C ARG A 18 16.33 2.54 -8.76
N HIS A 19 16.47 1.39 -8.10
CA HIS A 19 17.31 0.27 -8.50
C HIS A 19 16.54 -1.06 -8.34
N PRO A 20 15.61 -1.38 -9.25
CA PRO A 20 14.80 -2.61 -9.19
C PRO A 20 15.62 -3.90 -9.19
N GLU A 21 16.89 -3.85 -9.61
CA GLU A 21 17.82 -4.97 -9.55
C GLU A 21 18.26 -5.35 -8.12
N ILE A 22 18.01 -4.49 -7.14
CA ILE A 22 18.39 -4.72 -5.74
C ILE A 22 17.30 -5.48 -5.01
N ASP A 23 17.65 -6.66 -4.49
CA ASP A 23 16.75 -7.49 -3.70
C ASP A 23 16.42 -6.83 -2.35
N LEU A 24 15.15 -6.43 -2.19
CA LEU A 24 14.60 -5.83 -0.97
C LEU A 24 13.95 -6.85 -0.04
N ARG A 25 13.84 -8.14 -0.41
CA ARG A 25 13.13 -9.17 0.39
C ARG A 25 13.59 -9.20 1.83
N GLY A 26 14.91 -9.27 2.04
CA GLY A 26 15.48 -9.37 3.38
C GLY A 26 15.25 -8.16 4.28
N VAL A 27 15.01 -6.96 3.72
CA VAL A 27 14.79 -5.74 4.49
C VAL A 27 13.31 -5.42 4.71
N LEU A 28 12.38 -6.13 4.06
CA LEU A 28 10.96 -6.10 4.42
C LEU A 28 10.71 -6.73 5.81
N ASP A 29 11.61 -7.62 6.25
CA ASP A 29 11.59 -8.29 7.56
C ASP A 29 12.56 -7.67 8.57
N ASP A 30 13.02 -6.44 8.34
CA ASP A 30 13.95 -5.79 9.24
C ASP A 30 13.32 -5.59 10.63
N ALA A 31 14.11 -5.88 11.67
CA ALA A 31 13.66 -5.71 13.05
C ALA A 31 13.42 -4.23 13.42
N ASP A 32 14.03 -3.29 12.69
CA ASP A 32 13.71 -1.87 12.79
C ASP A 32 12.54 -1.53 11.83
N PRO A 33 11.37 -1.15 12.35
CA PRO A 33 10.20 -0.87 11.52
C PRO A 33 10.42 0.28 10.53
N THR A 34 11.34 1.21 10.82
CA THR A 34 11.66 2.31 9.89
C THR A 34 12.45 1.83 8.67
N VAL A 35 13.14 0.70 8.76
CA VAL A 35 13.80 0.06 7.62
C VAL A 35 12.77 -0.70 6.78
N ALA A 36 11.92 -1.50 7.43
CA ALA A 36 10.85 -2.26 6.77
C ALA A 36 9.85 -1.34 6.05
N GLU A 37 9.50 -0.21 6.67
CA GLU A 37 8.64 0.82 6.06
C GLU A 37 9.23 1.37 4.76
N VAL A 38 10.51 1.77 4.78
CA VAL A 38 11.19 2.31 3.60
C VAL A 38 11.42 1.22 2.53
N ALA A 39 11.66 -0.02 2.93
CA ALA A 39 11.74 -1.15 2.01
C ALA A 39 10.40 -1.38 1.30
N ALA A 40 9.28 -1.35 2.03
CA ALA A 40 7.95 -1.48 1.44
C ALA A 40 7.66 -0.35 0.46
N TRP A 41 7.97 0.91 0.83
CA TRP A 41 7.86 2.04 -0.10
C TRP A 41 8.70 1.82 -1.37
N ALA A 42 9.97 1.43 -1.22
CA ALA A 42 10.86 1.20 -2.35
C ALA A 42 10.36 0.09 -3.30
N CYS A 43 9.71 -0.96 -2.78
CA CYS A 43 9.06 -1.97 -3.61
C CYS A 43 7.89 -1.40 -4.44
N GLY A 44 7.15 -0.43 -3.90
CA GLY A 44 6.09 0.27 -4.65
C GLY A 44 6.63 1.07 -5.83
N GLU A 45 7.80 1.70 -5.66
CA GLU A 45 8.49 2.46 -6.72
C GLU A 45 9.02 1.55 -7.84
N HIS A 46 9.11 0.24 -7.62
CA HIS A 46 9.49 -0.71 -8.67
C HIS A 46 8.34 -1.04 -9.61
N GLU A 47 7.08 -0.80 -9.21
CA GLU A 47 5.81 -1.14 -9.89
C GLU A 47 5.60 -2.63 -10.21
N VAL A 48 6.67 -3.39 -10.46
CA VAL A 48 6.68 -4.82 -10.70
C VAL A 48 7.69 -5.45 -9.75
N VAL A 49 7.23 -6.43 -8.97
CA VAL A 49 8.05 -7.14 -7.99
C VAL A 49 7.90 -8.65 -8.15
N ALA A 50 8.83 -9.43 -7.60
CA ALA A 50 8.72 -10.88 -7.57
C ALA A 50 7.54 -11.34 -6.68
N ASP A 51 6.99 -12.52 -6.96
CA ASP A 51 5.79 -13.06 -6.29
C ASP A 51 5.93 -13.13 -4.76
N ASP A 52 7.11 -13.46 -4.25
CA ASP A 52 7.38 -13.54 -2.82
C ASP A 52 7.52 -12.16 -2.16
N VAL A 53 8.02 -11.15 -2.87
CA VAL A 53 7.98 -9.75 -2.44
C VAL A 53 6.52 -9.29 -2.33
N LEU A 54 5.72 -9.57 -3.36
CA LEU A 54 4.29 -9.23 -3.35
C LEU A 54 3.58 -9.92 -2.18
N ALA A 55 3.78 -11.22 -1.99
CA ALA A 55 3.20 -11.97 -0.88
C ALA A 55 3.60 -11.39 0.48
N ARG A 56 4.85 -10.92 0.63
CA ARG A 56 5.30 -10.27 1.86
C ARG A 56 4.62 -8.91 2.08
N LEU A 57 4.49 -8.09 1.04
CA LEU A 57 3.76 -6.82 1.11
C LEU A 57 2.29 -7.04 1.52
N VAL A 58 1.63 -8.06 0.98
CA VAL A 58 0.26 -8.46 1.37
C VAL A 58 0.18 -8.79 2.86
N ALA A 59 1.12 -9.60 3.37
CA ALA A 59 1.16 -9.95 4.79
C ALA A 59 1.37 -8.73 5.70
N LEU A 60 2.29 -7.83 5.33
CA LEU A 60 2.55 -6.58 6.06
C LEU A 60 1.33 -5.66 6.04
N ALA A 61 0.71 -5.44 4.88
CA ALA A 61 -0.45 -4.58 4.71
C ALA A 61 -1.68 -5.09 5.49
N GLY A 62 -1.93 -6.41 5.46
CA GLY A 62 -3.07 -7.03 6.12
C GLY A 62 -3.01 -7.02 7.66
N GLY A 63 -1.85 -6.67 8.25
CA GLY A 63 -1.69 -6.61 9.70
C GLY A 63 -1.93 -7.95 10.41
N ALA A 64 -1.79 -9.07 9.68
CA ALA A 64 -1.97 -10.42 10.22
C ALA A 64 -0.94 -10.74 11.32
N GLU A 65 0.21 -10.07 11.27
CA GLU A 65 1.24 -10.14 12.30
C GLU A 65 0.90 -9.19 13.46
N THR A 66 0.73 -9.77 14.64
CA THR A 66 0.43 -8.99 15.85
C THR A 66 1.58 -8.02 16.11
N GLY A 67 1.30 -6.72 16.08
CA GLY A 67 2.26 -5.68 16.43
C GLY A 67 3.02 -5.06 15.25
N THR A 68 2.66 -5.36 13.99
CA THR A 68 3.22 -4.63 12.84
C THR A 68 3.00 -3.12 13.00
N ASP A 69 4.04 -2.32 12.76
CA ASP A 69 3.97 -0.87 12.89
C ASP A 69 2.99 -0.26 11.88
N ALA A 70 2.25 0.78 12.28
CA ALA A 70 1.25 1.41 11.41
C ALA A 70 1.86 2.05 10.16
N LEU A 71 3.10 2.57 10.24
CA LEU A 71 3.81 3.13 9.09
C LEU A 71 4.23 2.04 8.10
N VAL A 72 4.64 0.87 8.59
CA VAL A 72 4.95 -0.29 7.74
C VAL A 72 3.69 -0.73 6.98
N ARG A 73 2.54 -0.82 7.67
CA ARG A 73 1.26 -1.15 7.01
C ARG A 73 0.85 -0.09 5.99
N GLU A 74 0.97 1.19 6.33
CA GLU A 74 0.68 2.30 5.40
C GLU A 74 1.54 2.19 4.13
N SER A 75 2.85 2.00 4.27
CA SER A 75 3.76 1.88 3.13
C SER A 75 3.53 0.61 2.33
N ALA A 76 3.23 -0.52 2.96
CA ALA A 76 2.88 -1.76 2.27
C ALA A 76 1.58 -1.62 1.46
N VAL A 77 0.53 -1.01 2.04
CA VAL A 77 -0.72 -0.71 1.32
C VAL A 77 -0.46 0.23 0.14
N ALA A 78 0.36 1.27 0.33
CA ALA A 78 0.75 2.18 -0.75
C ALA A 78 1.45 1.43 -1.89
N ALA A 79 2.40 0.56 -1.55
CA ALA A 79 3.15 -0.23 -2.52
C ALA A 79 2.25 -1.17 -3.32
N LEU A 80 1.31 -1.87 -2.65
CA LEU A 80 0.34 -2.72 -3.34
C LEU A 80 -0.53 -1.92 -4.32
N GLY A 81 -0.93 -0.69 -3.95
CA GLY A 81 -1.64 0.22 -4.84
C GLY A 81 -0.81 0.69 -6.03
N ALA A 82 0.49 0.96 -5.84
CA ALA A 82 1.38 1.33 -6.94
C ALA A 82 1.63 0.16 -7.90
N ILE A 83 1.74 -1.07 -7.36
CA ILE A 83 1.91 -2.30 -8.13
C ILE A 83 0.63 -2.66 -8.92
N GLY A 84 -0.54 -2.45 -8.33
CA GLY A 84 -1.83 -2.66 -8.99
C GLY A 84 -2.16 -4.14 -9.29
N ASP A 85 -1.48 -5.10 -8.63
CA ASP A 85 -1.75 -6.53 -8.78
C ASP A 85 -2.97 -6.94 -7.93
N ASP A 86 -3.94 -7.62 -8.57
CA ASP A 86 -5.18 -8.09 -7.95
C ASP A 86 -4.97 -8.93 -6.68
N ARG A 87 -3.84 -9.65 -6.58
CA ARG A 87 -3.49 -10.44 -5.39
C ARG A 87 -3.32 -9.58 -4.13
N GLY A 88 -3.09 -8.27 -4.29
CA GLY A 88 -2.99 -7.30 -3.21
C GLY A 88 -4.32 -6.67 -2.77
N LEU A 89 -5.39 -6.81 -3.57
CA LEU A 89 -6.62 -6.04 -3.39
C LEU A 89 -7.31 -6.30 -2.04
N ASP A 90 -7.37 -7.55 -1.58
CA ASP A 90 -8.00 -7.88 -0.30
C ASP A 90 -7.29 -7.21 0.89
N ALA A 91 -5.96 -7.08 0.84
CA ALA A 91 -5.19 -6.38 1.85
C ALA A 91 -5.40 -4.86 1.81
N ILE A 92 -5.52 -4.28 0.61
CA ILE A 92 -5.87 -2.85 0.43
C ILE A 92 -7.27 -2.59 1.00
N LEU A 93 -8.26 -3.43 0.66
CA LEU A 93 -9.63 -3.33 1.18
C LEU A 93 -9.66 -3.42 2.70
N ALA A 94 -8.91 -4.35 3.31
CA ALA A 94 -8.79 -4.42 4.77
C ALA A 94 -8.18 -3.14 5.37
N GLY A 95 -7.20 -2.53 4.70
CA GLY A 95 -6.59 -1.26 5.10
C GLY A 95 -7.58 -0.09 5.19
N THR A 96 -8.69 -0.12 4.44
CA THR A 96 -9.74 0.90 4.51
C THR A 96 -10.50 0.92 5.84
N ALA A 97 -10.31 -0.07 6.71
CA ALA A 97 -10.89 -0.13 8.05
C ALA A 97 -9.86 0.09 9.20
N ASP A 98 -8.61 0.40 8.88
CA ASP A 98 -7.52 0.57 9.88
C ASP A 98 -7.56 1.98 10.54
N ARG A 99 -6.43 2.42 11.09
CA ARG A 99 -6.21 3.74 11.66
C ARG A 99 -6.17 4.81 10.57
N PRO A 100 -6.45 6.08 10.90
CA PRO A 100 -6.74 7.11 9.90
C PRO A 100 -5.71 7.26 8.77
N ALA A 101 -4.41 7.23 9.09
CA ALA A 101 -3.35 7.33 8.10
C ALA A 101 -3.37 6.17 7.09
N VAL A 102 -3.53 4.92 7.58
CA VAL A 102 -3.63 3.72 6.75
C VAL A 102 -4.93 3.71 5.94
N ARG A 103 -6.07 4.09 6.52
CA ARG A 103 -7.36 4.18 5.77
C ARG A 103 -7.24 5.10 4.57
N ARG A 104 -6.70 6.31 4.79
CA ARG A 104 -6.49 7.30 3.74
C ARG A 104 -5.61 6.73 2.63
N ARG A 105 -4.53 6.04 2.99
CA ARG A 105 -3.63 5.43 2.01
C ARG A 105 -4.29 4.29 1.25
N ALA A 106 -5.05 3.44 1.94
CA ALA A 106 -5.79 2.34 1.33
C ALA A 106 -6.81 2.84 0.31
N VAL A 107 -7.54 3.92 0.63
CA VAL A 107 -8.48 4.54 -0.29
C VAL A 107 -7.77 5.01 -1.58
N LEU A 108 -6.62 5.69 -1.47
CA LEU A 108 -5.82 6.08 -2.64
C LEU A 108 -5.32 4.87 -3.43
N ALA A 109 -4.89 3.82 -2.74
CA ALA A 109 -4.38 2.58 -3.33
C ALA A 109 -5.45 1.78 -4.10
N LEU A 110 -6.74 2.10 -3.96
CA LEU A 110 -7.81 1.48 -4.74
C LEU A 110 -7.88 1.99 -6.18
N ALA A 111 -7.23 3.11 -6.52
CA ALA A 111 -7.34 3.76 -7.84
C ALA A 111 -7.12 2.83 -9.05
N PRO A 112 -6.11 1.93 -9.07
CA PRO A 112 -5.91 1.01 -10.21
C PRO A 112 -7.05 0.00 -10.39
N PHE A 113 -7.82 -0.26 -9.34
CA PHE A 113 -8.90 -1.26 -9.32
C PHE A 113 -10.28 -0.64 -9.60
N VAL A 114 -10.34 0.67 -9.85
CA VAL A 114 -11.57 1.38 -10.19
C VAL A 114 -11.90 1.16 -11.67
N GLY A 115 -12.97 0.43 -11.93
CA GLY A 115 -13.53 0.29 -13.28
C GLY A 115 -14.75 -0.62 -13.29
N PRO A 116 -15.76 -0.36 -14.12
CA PRO A 116 -16.99 -1.15 -14.15
C PRO A 116 -16.75 -2.61 -14.59
N ASP A 117 -15.70 -2.84 -15.37
CA ASP A 117 -15.33 -4.17 -15.88
C ASP A 117 -14.43 -4.95 -14.92
N HIS A 118 -14.00 -4.35 -13.80
CA HIS A 118 -13.17 -5.02 -12.82
C HIS A 118 -13.98 -6.12 -12.11
N PRO A 119 -13.48 -7.37 -11.99
CA PRO A 119 -14.23 -8.47 -11.35
C PRO A 119 -14.67 -8.17 -9.91
N ARG A 120 -13.93 -7.29 -9.23
CA ARG A 120 -14.16 -6.85 -7.84
C ARG A 120 -14.69 -5.40 -7.75
N ALA A 121 -15.23 -4.83 -8.83
CA ALA A 121 -15.71 -3.45 -8.87
C ALA A 121 -16.72 -3.11 -7.76
N GLY A 122 -17.58 -4.08 -7.40
CA GLY A 122 -18.56 -3.93 -6.33
C GLY A 122 -17.91 -3.68 -4.96
N ASP A 123 -16.85 -4.42 -4.63
CA ASP A 123 -16.15 -4.27 -3.35
C ASP A 123 -15.39 -2.93 -3.29
N VAL A 124 -14.74 -2.56 -4.39
CA VAL A 124 -14.03 -1.26 -4.52
C VAL A 124 -15.02 -0.10 -4.38
N THR A 125 -16.17 -0.17 -5.05
CA THR A 125 -17.22 0.85 -4.97
C THR A 125 -17.79 0.96 -3.56
N ALA A 126 -18.03 -0.17 -2.89
CA ALA A 126 -18.52 -0.17 -1.52
C ALA A 126 -17.50 0.46 -0.54
N ALA A 127 -16.21 0.15 -0.70
CA ALA A 127 -15.14 0.74 0.11
C ALA A 127 -15.03 2.27 -0.11
N LEU A 128 -15.09 2.74 -1.36
CA LEU A 128 -15.08 4.17 -1.68
C LEU A 128 -16.32 4.90 -1.14
N ALA A 129 -17.52 4.29 -1.27
CA ALA A 129 -18.75 4.84 -0.72
C ALA A 129 -18.69 4.99 0.81
N GLN A 130 -18.12 4.00 1.50
CA GLN A 130 -17.87 4.08 2.94
C GLN A 130 -16.88 5.21 3.28
N ALA A 131 -15.77 5.31 2.53
CA ALA A 131 -14.73 6.31 2.75
C ALA A 131 -15.24 7.76 2.56
N LEU A 132 -16.20 8.01 1.67
CA LEU A 132 -16.86 9.32 1.51
C LEU A 132 -17.63 9.77 2.77
N THR A 133 -17.96 8.84 3.66
CA THR A 133 -18.64 9.13 4.94
C THR A 133 -17.72 9.02 6.15
N ASP A 134 -16.41 8.83 5.94
CA ASP A 134 -15.44 8.63 7.02
C ASP A 134 -15.39 9.85 7.95
N ARG A 135 -15.15 9.62 9.24
CA ARG A 135 -15.00 10.67 10.25
C ARG A 135 -13.82 11.60 9.97
N ASP A 136 -12.75 11.07 9.38
CA ASP A 136 -11.57 11.83 8.99
C ASP A 136 -11.80 12.50 7.63
N TRP A 137 -11.66 13.83 7.61
CA TRP A 137 -11.86 14.60 6.38
C TRP A 137 -10.84 14.27 5.29
N GLN A 138 -9.62 13.85 5.66
CA GLN A 138 -8.61 13.47 4.68
C GLN A 138 -8.94 12.16 3.98
N VAL A 139 -9.64 11.24 4.67
CA VAL A 139 -10.14 10.00 4.08
C VAL A 139 -11.27 10.30 3.10
N ARG A 140 -12.18 11.22 3.46
CA ARG A 140 -13.24 11.68 2.54
C ARG A 140 -12.66 12.33 1.28
N GLN A 141 -11.68 13.23 1.43
CA GLN A 141 -11.00 13.85 0.29
C GLN A 141 -10.29 12.81 -0.60
N ALA A 142 -9.59 11.84 -0.01
CA ALA A 142 -8.98 10.76 -0.79
C ALA A 142 -10.02 9.95 -1.59
N ALA A 143 -11.22 9.74 -1.03
CA ALA A 143 -12.29 9.05 -1.75
C ALA A 143 -12.87 9.89 -2.89
N GLU A 144 -12.99 11.21 -2.71
CA GLU A 144 -13.37 12.15 -3.78
C GLU A 144 -12.34 12.15 -4.92
N ASP A 145 -11.04 12.11 -4.60
CA ASP A 145 -9.96 12.09 -5.60
C ASP A 145 -9.95 10.81 -6.46
N VAL A 146 -10.32 9.67 -5.86
CA VAL A 146 -10.30 8.35 -6.52
C VAL A 146 -11.60 8.05 -7.25
N THR A 147 -12.73 8.56 -6.76
CA THR A 147 -14.03 8.32 -7.38
C THR A 147 -14.12 9.06 -8.71
N PRO A 148 -14.36 8.38 -9.84
CA PRO A 148 -14.55 9.06 -11.12
C PRO A 148 -15.69 10.05 -11.00
N ALA A 149 -15.46 11.31 -11.42
CA ALA A 149 -16.51 12.31 -11.45
C ALA A 149 -17.71 11.75 -12.23
N ALA A 150 -18.85 11.59 -11.55
CA ALA A 150 -20.08 11.14 -12.18
C ALA A 150 -20.46 12.15 -13.30
N GLY A 151 -20.21 11.80 -14.57
CA GLY A 151 -20.71 12.57 -15.72
C GLY A 151 -19.69 13.20 -16.67
N GLY A 152 -18.54 12.58 -16.93
CA GLY A 152 -17.63 12.99 -18.00
C GLY A 152 -17.95 12.45 -19.40
N GLY A 153 -19.22 12.27 -19.76
CA GLY A 153 -19.62 11.94 -21.13
C GLY A 153 -19.64 13.20 -22.00
N ARG A 154 -18.68 13.33 -22.92
CA ARG A 154 -18.83 14.13 -24.13
C ARG A 154 -18.98 13.21 -25.32
#